data_AF-A0A7K6ZAI5-F1
#
_entry.id   AF-A0A7K6ZAI5-F1
#
_cell.length_a   1.000
_cell.length_b   1.000
_cell.length_c   1.000
_cell.angle_alpha   90.00
_cell.angle_beta   90.00
_cell.angle_gamma   90.00
#
_symmetry.space_group_name_H-M   'P 1'
#
loop_
_entity.id
_entity.type
_entity.pdbx_description
1 polymer ?
#
loop_
_entity_poly.entity_id
_entity_poly.type
_entity_poly.pdbx_seq_one_letter_code
_entity_poly.pdbx_strand_id
1 'polypeptide(L)'
;MPRFSVAEARRWGDQFVQFLRDTGREQESRRDTLRSIYAQEFRGRTDTRIPSFSCILYALKVTHRAQVHGESVHFKKEKRRVVVADQYRRPRTNAEMTAFASASGQQPGSAPRVPQRRAKKWAELIRGKHGVEIVSEHDKDNGNIRFPVVPGEPQTVTLVVQNHGAEAVTLRRCQLRQQCRELSFADEQGPMQGQSLLLHPGGTYSIQVRCLTTCNGYFHAVLLFEFTKEPDKPFSIGRHVAAIAESQLAKDLGPSAPFQPYQANPQRPVTVITEDGIPPDSSLKNELEREIPLGTYPYPKRLKDMILLRPNASTGSVSAAMRSLLEAPLQAGNYQQKFQLLLHLEEIQMEVDIRRYDMQDVPMVQDRGLLVLDVPGVAENRPSVLRGDHLFAHLSSERDHSPLVQYKGYVHSVELEKVKLGFSSKLQKKFVNNLKFDVTFTFRRLPLQVQHRAAALAMQRGLSSLLFPTASCHKSLFTGTFQPRWFDRKLQANEEQCRAVTHIVTGMSRPAPYLIFGPPGTGKTVTIVEAIKQV
;
A
#
# COMPACT_ATOMS: atom_id res chain seq x y z
N MET A 1 -31.46 47.93 -5.18
CA MET A 1 -31.64 46.62 -4.48
C MET A 1 -30.60 45.64 -5.01
N PRO A 2 -29.77 44.97 -4.20
CA PRO A 2 -28.80 44.04 -4.76
C PRO A 2 -29.53 42.75 -5.17
N ARG A 3 -29.69 42.57 -6.49
CA ARG A 3 -30.09 41.28 -7.09
C ARG A 3 -28.90 40.33 -6.87
N PHE A 4 -29.12 39.22 -6.18
CA PHE A 4 -28.13 38.13 -6.13
C PHE A 4 -27.70 37.79 -7.55
N SER A 5 -26.39 37.64 -7.77
CA SER A 5 -25.89 37.17 -9.06
C SER A 5 -26.37 35.73 -9.31
N VAL A 6 -26.49 35.33 -10.58
CA VAL A 6 -26.85 33.95 -10.95
C VAL A 6 -25.87 32.95 -10.34
N ALA A 7 -24.59 33.32 -10.20
CA ALA A 7 -23.56 32.48 -9.60
C ALA A 7 -23.75 32.27 -8.08
N GLU A 8 -24.14 33.32 -7.35
CA GLU A 8 -24.43 33.22 -5.91
C GLU A 8 -25.73 32.46 -5.66
N ALA A 9 -26.79 32.76 -6.40
CA ALA A 9 -28.06 32.04 -6.31
C ALA A 9 -27.89 30.55 -6.67
N ARG A 10 -26.98 30.23 -7.61
CA ARG A 10 -26.62 28.83 -7.92
C ARG A 10 -25.95 28.14 -6.74
N ARG A 11 -24.99 28.79 -6.06
CA ARG A 11 -24.30 28.19 -4.89
C ARG A 11 -25.29 27.84 -3.78
N TRP A 12 -26.24 28.74 -3.49
CA TRP A 12 -27.32 28.47 -2.54
C TRP A 12 -28.27 27.37 -3.02
N GLY A 13 -28.54 27.31 -4.33
CA GLY A 13 -29.29 26.21 -4.94
C GLY A 13 -28.59 24.85 -4.80
N ASP A 14 -27.29 24.78 -5.05
CA ASP A 14 -26.49 23.55 -4.90
C ASP A 14 -26.44 23.10 -3.43
N GLN A 15 -26.32 24.04 -2.49
CA GLN A 15 -26.40 23.75 -1.04
C GLN A 15 -27.78 23.23 -0.63
N PHE A 16 -28.86 23.76 -1.20
CA PHE A 16 -30.21 23.25 -0.94
C PHE A 16 -30.41 21.83 -1.49
N VAL A 17 -29.88 21.53 -2.68
CA VAL A 17 -29.91 20.17 -3.25
C VAL A 17 -29.09 19.21 -2.38
N GLN A 18 -27.95 19.66 -1.84
CA GLN A 18 -27.18 18.87 -0.89
C GLN A 18 -27.94 18.65 0.42
N PHE A 19 -28.62 19.67 0.95
CA PHE A 19 -29.47 19.54 2.13
C PHE A 19 -30.60 18.51 1.94
N LEU A 20 -31.22 18.45 0.76
CA LEU A 20 -32.22 17.42 0.44
C LEU A 20 -31.62 16.01 0.41
N ARG A 21 -30.36 15.86 -0.02
CA ARG A 21 -29.66 14.56 0.04
C ARG A 21 -29.30 14.18 1.46
N ASP A 22 -28.79 15.11 2.24
CA ASP A 22 -28.37 14.89 3.63
C ASP A 22 -29.57 14.54 4.53
N THR A 23 -30.77 15.01 4.18
CA THR A 23 -32.04 14.70 4.87
C THR A 23 -32.81 13.51 4.28
N GLY A 24 -32.26 12.83 3.27
CA GLY A 24 -32.88 11.66 2.63
C GLY A 24 -34.10 11.96 1.74
N ARG A 25 -34.34 13.24 1.40
CA ARG A 25 -35.50 13.72 0.63
C ARG A 25 -35.17 13.99 -0.85
N GLU A 26 -34.17 13.30 -1.42
CA GLU A 26 -33.75 13.55 -2.82
C GLU A 26 -34.82 13.24 -3.87
N GLN A 27 -35.78 12.37 -3.52
CA GLN A 27 -36.87 11.94 -4.41
C GLN A 27 -38.04 12.94 -4.44
N GLU A 28 -38.04 13.95 -3.58
CA GLU A 28 -39.12 14.94 -3.55
C GLU A 28 -39.07 15.84 -4.79
N SER A 29 -40.07 15.69 -5.66
CA SER A 29 -40.15 16.43 -6.92
C SER A 29 -41.22 17.51 -6.91
N ARG A 30 -42.12 17.59 -5.92
CA ARG A 30 -43.20 18.60 -5.93
C ARG A 30 -42.66 19.97 -5.55
N ARG A 31 -42.94 20.95 -6.40
CA ARG A 31 -42.42 22.33 -6.28
C ARG A 31 -42.87 23.03 -5.00
N ASP A 32 -44.11 22.81 -4.55
CA ASP A 32 -44.63 23.45 -3.34
C ASP A 32 -44.06 22.82 -2.07
N THR A 33 -43.88 21.49 -2.05
CA THR A 33 -43.18 20.79 -0.97
C THR A 33 -41.74 21.29 -0.85
N LEU A 34 -41.01 21.36 -1.96
CA LEU A 34 -39.64 21.89 -2.01
C LEU A 34 -39.57 23.35 -1.57
N ARG A 35 -40.58 24.17 -1.91
CA ARG A 35 -40.67 25.57 -1.45
C ARG A 35 -40.87 25.64 0.06
N SER A 36 -41.73 24.79 0.63
CA SER A 36 -41.96 24.74 2.08
C SER A 36 -40.70 24.34 2.83
N ILE A 37 -40.03 23.27 2.38
CA ILE A 37 -38.75 22.80 2.96
C ILE A 37 -37.69 23.90 2.88
N TYR A 38 -37.60 24.61 1.75
CA TYR A 38 -36.66 25.72 1.60
C TYR A 38 -36.93 26.86 2.58
N ALA A 39 -38.20 27.26 2.73
CA ALA A 39 -38.57 28.39 3.56
C ALA A 39 -38.48 28.10 5.07
N GLN A 40 -38.91 26.91 5.49
CA GLN A 40 -39.01 26.54 6.90
C GLN A 40 -37.72 25.95 7.45
N GLU A 41 -37.06 25.07 6.70
CA GLU A 41 -35.96 24.25 7.23
C GLU A 41 -34.58 24.73 6.76
N PHE A 42 -34.47 25.23 5.53
CA PHE A 42 -33.20 25.65 4.96
C PHE A 42 -32.90 27.12 5.23
N ARG A 43 -33.89 28.01 5.06
CA ARG A 43 -33.73 29.45 5.30
C ARG A 43 -33.62 29.81 6.79
N GLY A 44 -34.27 29.04 7.67
CA GLY A 44 -34.28 29.27 9.11
C GLY A 44 -32.97 28.95 9.85
N ARG A 45 -31.96 28.38 9.17
CA ARG A 45 -30.71 27.91 9.79
C ARG A 45 -29.56 28.93 9.81
N THR A 46 -29.69 30.08 9.15
CA THR A 46 -28.57 31.02 9.00
C THR A 46 -29.02 32.48 9.04
N ASP A 47 -28.37 33.30 9.86
CA ASP A 47 -28.61 34.74 10.06
C ASP A 47 -28.19 35.65 8.88
N THR A 48 -27.96 35.07 7.70
CA THR A 48 -27.49 35.80 6.51
C THR A 48 -28.61 36.00 5.50
N ARG A 49 -28.45 37.01 4.64
CA ARG A 49 -29.39 37.33 3.56
C ARG A 49 -29.36 36.22 2.50
N ILE A 50 -30.37 35.36 2.48
CA ILE A 50 -30.51 34.23 1.53
C ILE A 50 -31.44 34.61 0.35
N PRO A 51 -31.14 34.20 -0.90
CA PRO A 51 -32.05 34.36 -2.04
C PRO A 51 -33.40 33.66 -1.85
N SER A 52 -34.42 34.06 -2.61
CA SER A 52 -35.74 33.38 -2.55
C SER A 52 -35.70 32.01 -3.27
N PHE A 53 -36.63 31.12 -2.93
CA PHE A 53 -36.75 29.81 -3.59
C PHE A 53 -36.87 29.95 -5.12
N SER A 54 -37.66 30.92 -5.59
CA SER A 54 -37.80 31.19 -7.02
C SER A 54 -36.49 31.67 -7.66
N CYS A 55 -35.66 32.41 -6.93
CA CYS A 55 -34.36 32.91 -7.41
C CYS A 55 -33.34 31.76 -7.56
N ILE A 56 -33.25 30.87 -6.56
CA ILE A 56 -32.36 29.70 -6.66
C ILE A 56 -32.84 28.71 -7.72
N LEU A 57 -34.15 28.50 -7.85
CA LEU A 57 -34.72 27.57 -8.82
C LEU A 57 -34.50 28.10 -10.25
N TYR A 58 -34.62 29.41 -10.44
CA TYR A 58 -34.27 30.07 -11.69
C TYR A 58 -32.78 29.89 -12.02
N ALA A 59 -31.88 30.12 -11.06
CA ALA A 59 -30.45 29.94 -11.27
C ALA A 59 -30.07 28.49 -11.60
N LEU A 60 -30.70 27.50 -10.94
CA LEU A 60 -30.51 26.07 -11.21
C LEU A 60 -31.07 25.65 -12.58
N LYS A 61 -32.18 26.25 -13.01
CA LYS A 61 -32.76 26.02 -14.35
C LYS A 61 -31.85 26.58 -15.45
N VAL A 62 -31.42 27.83 -15.33
CA VAL A 62 -30.54 28.51 -16.32
C VAL A 62 -29.17 27.85 -16.39
N THR A 63 -28.67 27.29 -15.29
CA THR A 63 -27.39 26.55 -15.25
C THR A 63 -27.54 25.05 -15.58
N HIS A 64 -28.70 24.65 -16.09
CA HIS A 64 -29.04 23.27 -16.49
C HIS A 64 -28.86 22.20 -15.40
N ARG A 65 -28.93 22.59 -14.11
CA ARG A 65 -28.81 21.73 -12.92
C ARG A 65 -30.16 21.19 -12.44
N ALA A 66 -31.27 21.83 -12.83
CA ALA A 66 -32.63 21.36 -12.57
C ALA A 66 -33.51 21.47 -13.83
N GLN A 67 -34.47 20.57 -13.98
CA GLN A 67 -35.55 20.64 -14.96
C GLN A 67 -36.86 20.94 -14.22
N VAL A 68 -37.64 21.89 -14.71
CA VAL A 68 -38.92 22.29 -14.11
C VAL A 68 -40.02 22.00 -15.12
N HIS A 69 -40.92 21.07 -14.79
CA HIS A 69 -42.10 20.70 -15.57
C HIS A 69 -43.35 21.03 -14.75
N GLY A 70 -43.95 22.20 -14.98
CA GLY A 70 -45.14 22.65 -14.24
C GLY A 70 -44.91 22.68 -12.72
N GLU A 71 -45.58 21.77 -12.02
CA GLU A 71 -45.52 21.59 -10.55
C GLU A 71 -44.39 20.67 -10.08
N SER A 72 -43.64 20.03 -10.99
CA SER A 72 -42.55 19.11 -10.66
C SER A 72 -41.16 19.68 -11.00
N VAL A 73 -40.20 19.49 -10.11
CA VAL A 73 -38.80 19.89 -10.22
C VAL A 73 -37.92 18.64 -10.10
N HIS A 74 -37.10 18.36 -11.11
CA HIS A 74 -36.12 17.28 -11.08
C HIS A 74 -34.70 17.85 -11.09
N PHE A 75 -33.95 17.58 -10.01
CA PHE A 75 -32.53 17.94 -9.94
C PHE A 75 -31.69 16.91 -10.69
N LYS A 76 -30.76 17.35 -11.54
CA LYS A 76 -29.88 16.42 -12.26
C LYS A 76 -28.91 15.76 -11.27
N LYS A 77 -28.80 14.43 -11.35
CA LYS A 77 -27.76 13.66 -10.67
C LYS A 77 -26.38 14.15 -11.15
N GLU A 78 -25.46 14.32 -10.21
CA GLU A 78 -24.15 14.90 -10.47
C GLU A 78 -23.36 13.99 -11.44
N LYS A 79 -23.23 14.40 -12.71
CA LYS A 79 -22.31 13.77 -13.66
C LYS A 79 -20.89 14.12 -13.23
N ARG A 80 -20.24 13.26 -12.45
CA ARG A 80 -18.82 13.44 -12.13
C ARG A 80 -17.98 12.98 -13.31
N ARG A 81 -17.31 13.93 -13.95
CA ARG A 81 -16.19 13.62 -14.83
C ARG A 81 -15.01 13.23 -13.92
N VAL A 82 -14.90 11.95 -13.61
CA VAL A 82 -13.78 11.43 -12.83
C VAL A 82 -12.60 11.30 -13.79
N VAL A 83 -11.63 12.20 -13.68
CA VAL A 83 -10.34 11.97 -14.29
C VAL A 83 -9.62 10.96 -13.41
N VAL A 84 -9.67 9.68 -13.79
CA VAL A 84 -8.80 8.65 -13.21
C VAL A 84 -7.42 8.86 -13.81
N ALA A 85 -6.70 9.89 -13.34
CA ALA A 85 -5.29 10.04 -13.64
C ALA A 85 -4.53 9.22 -12.60
N ASP A 86 -4.06 8.04 -13.00
CA ASP A 86 -3.10 7.27 -12.23
C ASP A 86 -1.77 8.05 -12.14
N GLN A 87 -1.24 8.13 -10.92
CA GLN A 87 -0.10 8.96 -10.50
C GLN A 87 1.25 8.44 -11.00
N TYR A 88 1.26 7.32 -11.74
CA TYR A 88 2.44 6.79 -12.43
C TYR A 88 2.42 6.99 -13.94
N ARG A 89 1.52 7.84 -14.45
CA ARG A 89 1.54 8.30 -15.84
C ARG A 89 2.86 9.02 -16.14
N ARG A 90 3.75 8.34 -16.86
CA ARG A 90 4.64 9.01 -17.80
C ARG A 90 3.91 9.03 -19.14
N PRO A 91 3.62 10.20 -19.73
CA PRO A 91 3.36 10.25 -21.16
C PRO A 91 4.64 9.73 -21.83
N ARG A 92 4.58 8.55 -22.45
CA ARG A 92 5.54 8.26 -23.52
C ARG A 92 5.16 9.22 -24.63
N THR A 93 5.96 10.26 -24.81
CA THR A 93 5.99 11.03 -26.05
C THR A 93 6.18 10.04 -27.19
N ASN A 94 5.33 10.12 -28.20
CA ASN A 94 5.26 9.25 -29.37
C ASN A 94 6.65 8.70 -29.78
N ALA A 95 6.88 7.41 -29.52
CA ALA A 95 7.85 6.64 -30.27
C ALA A 95 7.01 5.77 -31.20
N GLU A 96 7.15 6.03 -32.48
CA GLU A 96 6.46 5.37 -33.58
C GLU A 96 6.54 3.84 -33.44
N MET A 97 5.44 3.19 -33.82
CA MET A 97 5.40 1.75 -34.04
C MET A 97 6.49 1.38 -35.07
N THR A 98 7.56 0.76 -34.61
CA THR A 98 8.35 -0.12 -35.46
C THR A 98 8.20 -1.53 -34.91
N ALA A 99 7.37 -2.30 -35.62
CA ALA A 99 7.29 -3.73 -35.46
C ALA A 99 8.67 -4.34 -35.70
N PHE A 100 9.20 -5.06 -34.72
CA PHE A 100 10.18 -6.12 -34.97
C PHE A 100 9.67 -7.41 -34.37
N ALA A 101 9.72 -8.42 -35.22
CA ALA A 101 9.09 -9.71 -35.10
C ALA A 101 9.60 -10.51 -33.90
N SER A 102 8.73 -11.42 -33.48
CA SER A 102 8.97 -12.58 -32.62
C SER A 102 10.35 -13.22 -32.83
N ALA A 103 11.14 -13.28 -31.75
CA ALA A 103 12.17 -14.29 -31.57
C ALA A 103 12.09 -14.85 -30.14
N SER A 104 12.21 -16.17 -30.10
CA SER A 104 12.11 -17.12 -28.99
C SER A 104 12.76 -16.72 -27.66
N GLY A 105 12.02 -17.03 -26.59
CA GLY A 105 12.45 -17.42 -25.24
C GLY A 105 13.78 -16.90 -24.71
N GLN A 106 13.72 -15.95 -23.76
CA GLN A 106 14.75 -15.75 -22.73
C GLN A 106 14.18 -14.91 -21.57
N GLN A 107 14.38 -15.41 -20.35
CA GLN A 107 14.01 -14.75 -19.09
C GLN A 107 14.89 -13.52 -18.82
N PRO A 108 14.34 -12.50 -18.13
CA PRO A 108 15.15 -11.69 -17.23
C PRO A 108 14.61 -11.78 -15.80
N GLY A 109 15.40 -12.40 -14.93
CA GLY A 109 15.11 -12.60 -13.51
C GLY A 109 14.93 -11.30 -12.72
N SER A 110 13.95 -11.34 -11.82
CA SER A 110 13.55 -10.29 -10.88
C SER A 110 14.49 -10.20 -9.67
N ALA A 111 14.99 -9.00 -9.39
CA ALA A 111 15.49 -8.59 -8.08
C ALA A 111 14.77 -7.30 -7.65
N PRO A 112 14.66 -6.99 -6.33
CA PRO A 112 14.01 -5.76 -5.85
C PRO A 112 14.69 -4.55 -6.50
N ARG A 113 13.93 -3.49 -6.83
CA ARG A 113 14.44 -2.26 -7.50
C ARG A 113 15.62 -1.64 -6.74
N VAL A 114 16.82 -2.13 -7.00
CA VAL A 114 18.07 -1.46 -6.70
C VAL A 114 18.08 -0.19 -7.55
N PRO A 115 18.49 0.99 -7.02
CA PRO A 115 18.56 2.22 -7.81
C PRO A 115 19.21 1.95 -9.17
N GLN A 116 18.56 2.33 -10.28
CA GLN A 116 18.98 1.98 -11.67
C GLN A 116 20.49 2.20 -11.95
N ARG A 117 21.11 3.13 -11.21
CA ARG A 117 22.55 3.42 -11.25
C ARG A 117 23.45 2.30 -10.69
N ARG A 118 22.98 1.55 -9.69
CA ARG A 118 23.68 0.39 -9.10
C ARG A 118 23.52 -0.87 -9.96
N ALA A 119 22.33 -1.10 -10.53
CA ALA A 119 22.09 -2.25 -11.42
C ALA A 119 22.96 -2.19 -12.69
N LYS A 120 23.10 -1.01 -13.32
CA LYS A 120 24.02 -0.81 -14.45
C LYS A 120 25.48 -1.05 -14.08
N LYS A 121 25.93 -0.51 -12.94
CA LYS A 121 27.29 -0.73 -12.42
C LYS A 121 27.57 -2.21 -12.13
N TRP A 122 26.60 -2.94 -11.60
CA TRP A 122 26.74 -4.38 -11.34
C TRP A 122 26.78 -5.20 -12.64
N ALA A 123 25.95 -4.88 -13.62
CA ALA A 123 26.01 -5.53 -14.94
C ALA A 123 27.39 -5.34 -15.62
N GLU A 124 28.00 -4.16 -15.49
CA GLU A 124 29.37 -3.89 -15.94
C GLU A 124 30.44 -4.64 -15.11
N LEU A 125 30.15 -4.95 -13.85
CA LEU A 125 31.06 -5.68 -12.96
C LEU A 125 31.04 -7.19 -13.23
N ILE A 126 29.91 -7.75 -13.63
CA ILE A 126 29.73 -9.21 -13.83
C ILE A 126 30.23 -9.67 -15.19
N ARG A 127 30.16 -8.82 -16.22
CA ARG A 127 30.53 -9.20 -17.59
C ARG A 127 32.01 -9.63 -17.67
N GLY A 128 32.29 -10.70 -18.41
CA GLY A 128 33.64 -11.10 -18.78
C GLY A 128 34.38 -9.94 -19.48
N LYS A 129 35.69 -9.84 -19.25
CA LYS A 129 36.52 -8.74 -19.78
C LYS A 129 37.84 -9.31 -20.28
N HIS A 130 38.31 -8.82 -21.43
CA HIS A 130 39.59 -9.20 -22.02
C HIS A 130 39.78 -10.72 -22.24
N GLY A 131 38.70 -11.45 -22.54
CA GLY A 131 38.73 -12.91 -22.73
C GLY A 131 38.75 -13.73 -21.44
N VAL A 132 38.69 -13.08 -20.26
CA VAL A 132 38.61 -13.76 -18.96
C VAL A 132 37.17 -13.98 -18.55
N GLU A 133 36.85 -15.23 -18.26
CA GLU A 133 35.54 -15.66 -17.77
C GLU A 133 35.66 -16.47 -16.48
N ILE A 134 34.61 -16.40 -15.66
CA ILE A 134 34.53 -17.14 -14.39
C ILE A 134 33.28 -18.00 -14.47
N VAL A 135 33.49 -19.31 -14.46
CA VAL A 135 32.47 -20.34 -14.69
C VAL A 135 32.38 -21.30 -13.51
N SER A 136 31.22 -21.90 -13.33
CA SER A 136 30.97 -22.95 -12.33
C SER A 136 29.83 -23.84 -12.82
N GLU A 137 29.77 -25.08 -12.34
CA GLU A 137 28.68 -26.02 -12.64
C GLU A 137 27.30 -25.50 -12.21
N HIS A 138 27.28 -24.56 -11.27
CA HIS A 138 26.09 -23.95 -10.69
C HIS A 138 25.85 -22.51 -11.15
N ASP A 139 26.40 -22.11 -12.30
CA ASP A 139 26.22 -20.76 -12.82
C ASP A 139 24.77 -20.52 -13.28
N LYS A 140 24.25 -19.34 -12.94
CA LYS A 140 22.94 -18.84 -13.33
C LYS A 140 23.12 -17.47 -13.97
N ASP A 141 22.07 -17.01 -14.66
CA ASP A 141 22.09 -15.71 -15.32
C ASP A 141 22.47 -14.56 -14.36
N ASN A 142 23.14 -13.55 -14.92
CA ASN A 142 23.64 -12.37 -14.22
C ASN A 142 24.74 -12.66 -13.17
N GLY A 143 25.62 -13.64 -13.42
CA GLY A 143 26.81 -13.89 -12.59
C GLY A 143 26.50 -14.37 -11.18
N ASN A 144 25.35 -15.03 -11.03
CA ASN A 144 24.90 -15.64 -9.79
C ASN A 144 25.24 -17.13 -9.83
N ILE A 145 26.01 -17.60 -8.86
CA ILE A 145 26.34 -19.02 -8.71
C ILE A 145 25.52 -19.54 -7.55
N ARG A 146 24.59 -20.45 -7.82
CA ARG A 146 23.61 -20.93 -6.83
C ARG A 146 23.62 -22.43 -6.74
N PHE A 147 23.98 -22.94 -5.57
CA PHE A 147 23.99 -24.37 -5.31
C PHE A 147 23.11 -24.72 -4.09
N PRO A 148 22.31 -25.79 -4.18
CA PRO A 148 21.52 -26.27 -3.04
C PRO A 148 22.49 -26.85 -1.99
N VAL A 149 22.15 -26.75 -0.70
CA VAL A 149 22.88 -27.39 0.40
C VAL A 149 21.91 -28.03 1.40
N VAL A 150 22.31 -29.16 2.00
CA VAL A 150 21.55 -29.85 3.04
C VAL A 150 22.11 -29.50 4.41
N PRO A 151 21.29 -29.06 5.38
CA PRO A 151 21.79 -28.79 6.74
C PRO A 151 22.49 -30.01 7.35
N GLY A 152 23.69 -29.81 7.87
CA GLY A 152 24.52 -30.86 8.47
C GLY A 152 25.51 -31.55 7.52
N GLU A 153 25.36 -31.38 6.20
CA GLU A 153 26.26 -31.99 5.21
C GLU A 153 27.17 -30.92 4.57
N PRO A 154 28.50 -31.10 4.59
CA PRO A 154 29.41 -30.17 3.94
C PRO A 154 29.33 -30.36 2.42
N GLN A 155 29.08 -29.27 1.69
CA GLN A 155 29.05 -29.29 0.24
C GLN A 155 30.10 -28.34 -0.33
N THR A 156 30.83 -28.81 -1.34
CA THR A 156 31.91 -28.06 -1.99
C THR A 156 31.61 -27.88 -3.48
N VAL A 157 31.80 -26.66 -3.97
CA VAL A 157 31.61 -26.28 -5.38
C VAL A 157 32.88 -25.62 -5.90
N THR A 158 33.26 -25.92 -7.14
CA THR A 158 34.44 -25.32 -7.77
C THR A 158 34.05 -24.15 -8.66
N LEU A 159 34.77 -23.04 -8.52
CA LEU A 159 34.76 -21.88 -9.40
C LEU A 159 36.03 -21.91 -10.24
N VAL A 160 35.90 -21.80 -11.56
CA VAL A 160 37.03 -21.81 -12.48
C VAL A 160 37.14 -20.47 -13.20
N VAL A 161 38.27 -19.80 -13.03
CA VAL A 161 38.66 -18.63 -13.80
C VAL A 161 39.43 -19.12 -15.02
N GLN A 162 38.96 -18.79 -16.21
CA GLN A 162 39.56 -19.21 -17.47
C GLN A 162 39.96 -17.99 -18.30
N ASN A 163 41.17 -18.03 -18.86
CA ASN A 163 41.63 -17.01 -19.81
C ASN A 163 41.53 -17.55 -21.25
N HIS A 164 40.47 -17.17 -21.97
CA HIS A 164 40.28 -17.44 -23.40
C HIS A 164 40.86 -16.33 -24.29
N GLY A 165 41.51 -15.33 -23.71
CA GLY A 165 42.16 -14.25 -24.44
C GLY A 165 43.46 -14.68 -25.12
N ALA A 166 43.89 -13.91 -26.12
CA ALA A 166 45.16 -14.14 -26.83
C ALA A 166 46.41 -13.75 -26.01
N GLU A 167 46.23 -13.06 -24.89
CA GLU A 167 47.30 -12.47 -24.09
C GLU A 167 47.21 -12.91 -22.63
N ALA A 168 48.35 -12.90 -21.92
CA ALA A 168 48.41 -13.26 -20.51
C ALA A 168 47.81 -12.16 -19.64
N VAL A 169 47.08 -12.54 -18.58
CA VAL A 169 46.45 -11.63 -17.63
C VAL A 169 46.90 -11.97 -16.21
N THR A 170 47.27 -10.97 -15.42
CA THR A 170 47.66 -11.18 -14.02
C THR A 170 46.45 -11.00 -13.10
N LEU A 171 46.05 -12.07 -12.40
CA LEU A 171 45.10 -12.02 -11.30
C LEU A 171 45.85 -11.52 -10.05
N ARG A 172 45.55 -10.30 -9.59
CA ARG A 172 46.24 -9.68 -8.44
C ARG A 172 45.75 -10.20 -7.10
N ARG A 173 44.43 -10.29 -6.96
CA ARG A 173 43.77 -10.71 -5.71
C ARG A 173 42.32 -11.10 -5.97
N CYS A 174 41.83 -12.03 -5.17
CA CYS A 174 40.41 -12.32 -5.03
C CYS A 174 39.95 -11.88 -3.63
N GLN A 175 38.94 -11.01 -3.57
CA GLN A 175 38.45 -10.44 -2.31
C GLN A 175 37.00 -10.83 -2.04
N LEU A 176 36.74 -11.21 -0.79
CA LEU A 176 35.40 -11.42 -0.27
C LEU A 176 34.86 -10.11 0.29
N ARG A 177 33.81 -9.54 -0.31
CA ARG A 177 33.23 -8.26 0.14
C ARG A 177 32.24 -8.39 1.28
N GLN A 178 31.68 -9.59 1.49
CA GLN A 178 30.77 -9.91 2.58
C GLN A 178 31.13 -11.29 3.10
N GLN A 179 31.56 -11.35 4.35
CA GLN A 179 31.94 -12.59 5.00
C GLN A 179 30.69 -13.28 5.54
N CYS A 180 30.42 -14.48 5.03
CA CYS A 180 29.41 -15.40 5.57
C CYS A 180 30.16 -16.45 6.40
N ARG A 181 29.72 -16.75 7.62
CA ARG A 181 30.44 -17.70 8.50
C ARG A 181 30.35 -19.15 7.98
N GLU A 182 29.30 -19.41 7.23
CA GLU A 182 28.90 -20.71 6.70
C GLU A 182 29.56 -21.03 5.35
N LEU A 183 30.23 -20.04 4.72
CA LEU A 183 30.96 -20.21 3.46
C LEU A 183 32.46 -20.04 3.69
N SER A 184 33.22 -21.09 3.38
CA SER A 184 34.68 -21.05 3.33
C SER A 184 35.18 -21.16 1.89
N PHE A 185 36.26 -20.45 1.60
CA PHE A 185 36.86 -20.37 0.28
C PHE A 185 38.31 -20.83 0.39
N ALA A 186 38.71 -21.77 -0.46
CA ALA A 186 40.07 -22.31 -0.49
C ALA A 186 40.60 -22.32 -1.92
N ASP A 187 41.87 -21.99 -2.06
CA ASP A 187 42.63 -21.98 -3.31
C ASP A 187 44.01 -22.59 -3.10
N GLU A 188 44.51 -23.31 -4.10
CA GLU A 188 45.82 -23.96 -4.03
C GLU A 188 46.97 -23.03 -4.43
N GLN A 189 46.67 -21.94 -5.14
CA GLN A 189 47.67 -21.11 -5.83
C GLN A 189 47.92 -19.74 -5.20
N GLY A 190 47.21 -19.35 -4.13
CA GLY A 190 47.50 -18.13 -3.35
C GLY A 190 46.70 -16.83 -3.62
N PRO A 191 45.90 -16.63 -4.70
CA PRO A 191 45.18 -15.37 -4.94
C PRO A 191 44.18 -14.92 -3.88
N MET A 192 43.64 -15.81 -3.05
CA MET A 192 42.80 -15.46 -1.90
C MET A 192 43.62 -14.97 -0.70
N GLN A 193 44.89 -15.38 -0.59
CA GLN A 193 45.86 -14.93 0.41
C GLN A 193 46.68 -13.71 -0.06
N GLY A 194 46.39 -13.18 -1.26
CA GLY A 194 46.99 -11.96 -1.80
C GLY A 194 48.20 -12.17 -2.71
N GLN A 195 48.46 -13.40 -3.16
CA GLN A 195 49.51 -13.68 -4.15
C GLN A 195 48.99 -13.40 -5.57
N SER A 196 49.84 -12.78 -6.39
CA SER A 196 49.50 -12.52 -7.79
C SER A 196 49.79 -13.75 -8.66
N LEU A 197 48.83 -14.13 -9.49
CA LEU A 197 48.92 -15.28 -10.39
C LEU A 197 48.87 -14.82 -11.85
N LEU A 198 49.84 -15.25 -12.66
CA LEU A 198 49.84 -14.99 -14.10
C LEU A 198 49.06 -16.09 -14.83
N LEU A 199 47.97 -15.71 -15.49
CA LEU A 199 47.14 -16.60 -16.30
C LEU A 199 47.51 -16.46 -17.79
N HIS A 200 48.26 -17.41 -18.31
CA HIS A 200 48.55 -17.51 -19.74
C HIS A 200 47.28 -17.78 -20.57
N PRO A 201 47.28 -17.51 -21.88
CA PRO A 201 46.22 -17.93 -22.79
C PRO A 201 45.92 -19.44 -22.65
N GLY A 202 44.65 -19.79 -22.43
CA GLY A 202 44.20 -21.16 -22.14
C GLY A 202 44.41 -21.61 -20.68
N GLY A 203 45.03 -20.78 -19.84
CA GLY A 203 45.26 -21.07 -18.43
C GLY A 203 43.97 -21.02 -17.59
N THR A 204 43.92 -21.88 -16.57
CA THR A 204 42.77 -21.99 -15.67
C THR A 204 43.19 -21.93 -14.20
N TYR A 205 42.37 -21.28 -13.38
CA TYR A 205 42.56 -21.18 -11.93
C TYR A 205 41.28 -21.56 -11.18
N SER A 206 41.38 -22.48 -10.22
CA SER A 206 40.24 -23.02 -9.49
C SER A 206 40.18 -22.55 -8.04
N ILE A 207 39.00 -22.14 -7.59
CA ILE A 207 38.68 -21.84 -6.19
C ILE A 207 37.61 -22.82 -5.72
N GLN A 208 37.83 -23.48 -4.59
CA GLN A 208 36.83 -24.30 -3.93
C GLN A 208 36.01 -23.46 -2.94
N VAL A 209 34.69 -23.53 -3.06
CA VAL A 209 33.72 -22.92 -2.15
C VAL A 209 33.08 -24.04 -1.36
N ARG A 210 33.35 -24.10 -0.06
CA ARG A 210 32.73 -25.07 0.85
C ARG A 210 31.67 -24.38 1.70
N CYS A 211 30.48 -24.98 1.78
CA CYS A 211 29.41 -24.55 2.66
C CYS A 211 29.10 -25.62 3.70
N LEU A 212 28.97 -25.20 4.97
CA LEU A 212 28.45 -26.04 6.05
C LEU A 212 27.52 -25.20 6.91
N THR A 213 26.24 -25.57 6.94
CA THR A 213 25.20 -24.90 7.73
C THR A 213 24.43 -25.90 8.58
N THR A 214 23.94 -25.46 9.74
CA THR A 214 23.05 -26.23 10.62
C THR A 214 21.59 -25.83 10.46
N CYS A 215 21.28 -24.77 9.70
CA CYS A 215 19.93 -24.25 9.55
C CYS A 215 19.57 -24.01 8.07
N ASN A 216 18.25 -24.06 7.80
CA ASN A 216 17.68 -23.65 6.53
C ASN A 216 17.83 -22.13 6.34
N GLY A 217 18.23 -21.68 5.16
CA GLY A 217 18.54 -20.28 4.92
C GLY A 217 19.17 -20.00 3.55
N TYR A 218 19.42 -18.70 3.32
CA TYR A 218 20.08 -18.17 2.14
C TYR A 218 21.43 -17.56 2.54
N PHE A 219 22.51 -18.29 2.28
CA PHE A 219 23.87 -17.90 2.63
C PHE A 219 24.56 -17.38 1.38
N HIS A 220 25.00 -16.12 1.38
CA HIS A 220 25.56 -15.52 0.17
C HIS A 220 26.82 -14.70 0.44
N ALA A 221 27.67 -14.64 -0.58
CA ALA A 221 28.87 -13.84 -0.57
C ALA A 221 29.16 -13.27 -1.97
N VAL A 222 29.82 -12.12 -2.00
CA VAL A 222 30.27 -11.48 -3.24
C VAL A 222 31.77 -11.62 -3.36
N LEU A 223 32.21 -12.32 -4.40
CA LEU A 223 33.60 -12.45 -4.80
C LEU A 223 33.95 -11.38 -5.82
N LEU A 224 35.05 -10.67 -5.58
CA LEU A 224 35.60 -9.68 -6.48
C LEU A 224 36.99 -10.13 -6.93
N PHE A 225 37.15 -10.35 -8.23
CA PHE A 225 38.42 -10.73 -8.85
C PHE A 225 39.03 -9.49 -9.49
N GLU A 226 40.26 -9.14 -9.11
CA GLU A 226 40.98 -8.00 -9.66
C GLU A 226 42.10 -8.44 -10.58
N PHE A 227 42.06 -7.98 -11.82
CA PHE A 227 43.00 -8.33 -12.88
C PHE A 227 43.76 -7.10 -13.37
N THR A 228 44.98 -7.34 -13.83
CA THR A 228 45.81 -6.36 -14.55
C THR A 228 46.34 -6.95 -15.84
N LYS A 229 46.36 -6.12 -16.88
CA LYS A 229 46.88 -6.44 -18.19
C LYS A 229 47.64 -5.22 -18.66
N GLU A 230 48.95 -5.30 -18.89
CA GLU A 230 49.72 -4.15 -19.42
C GLU A 230 49.56 -4.08 -20.94
N PRO A 231 49.28 -2.91 -21.57
CA PRO A 231 49.24 -1.54 -21.01
C PRO A 231 47.83 -1.07 -20.54
N ASP A 232 46.85 -1.96 -20.47
CA ASP A 232 45.46 -1.64 -20.09
C ASP A 232 45.29 -1.26 -18.60
N LYS A 233 44.18 -0.59 -18.30
CA LYS A 233 43.80 -0.28 -16.91
C LYS A 233 43.41 -1.57 -16.16
N PRO A 234 43.63 -1.62 -14.82
CA PRO A 234 43.12 -2.71 -14.00
C PRO A 234 41.60 -2.84 -14.15
N PHE A 235 41.12 -4.07 -14.24
CA PHE A 235 39.69 -4.37 -14.33
C PHE A 235 39.28 -5.39 -13.28
N SER A 236 38.00 -5.40 -12.94
CA SER A 236 37.45 -6.34 -11.97
C SER A 236 36.24 -7.07 -12.51
N ILE A 237 36.12 -8.33 -12.11
CA ILE A 237 34.96 -9.19 -12.39
C ILE A 237 34.35 -9.61 -11.06
N GLY A 238 33.04 -9.42 -10.90
CA GLY A 238 32.29 -9.82 -9.72
C GLY A 238 31.46 -11.08 -9.95
N ARG A 239 31.40 -11.95 -8.94
CA ARG A 239 30.48 -13.10 -8.89
C ARG A 239 29.74 -13.14 -7.56
N HIS A 240 28.44 -13.42 -7.62
CA HIS A 240 27.61 -13.58 -6.43
C HIS A 240 27.41 -15.07 -6.18
N VAL A 241 27.97 -15.59 -5.10
CA VAL A 241 27.86 -16.99 -4.73
C VAL A 241 26.81 -17.14 -3.63
N ALA A 242 25.87 -18.06 -3.80
CA ALA A 242 24.84 -18.35 -2.81
C ALA A 242 24.62 -19.85 -2.61
N ALA A 243 24.71 -20.28 -1.34
CA ALA A 243 24.29 -21.60 -0.88
C ALA A 243 22.86 -21.52 -0.32
N ILE A 244 22.00 -22.44 -0.76
CA ILE A 244 20.58 -22.39 -0.45
C ILE A 244 20.16 -23.67 0.28
N ALA A 245 19.81 -23.55 1.56
CA ALA A 245 19.23 -24.61 2.37
C ALA A 245 17.71 -24.40 2.46
N GLU A 246 16.94 -25.11 1.64
CA GLU A 246 15.49 -24.99 1.57
C GLU A 246 14.78 -26.18 2.22
N SER A 247 13.78 -25.89 3.06
CA SER A 247 12.86 -26.91 3.56
C SER A 247 11.80 -27.27 2.50
N GLN A 248 11.16 -28.43 2.64
CA GLN A 248 10.06 -28.83 1.76
C GLN A 248 8.91 -27.80 1.79
N LEU A 249 8.56 -27.31 2.98
CA LEU A 249 7.56 -26.26 3.14
C LEU A 249 7.91 -24.96 2.39
N ALA A 250 9.19 -24.57 2.36
CA ALA A 250 9.62 -23.38 1.63
C ALA A 250 9.46 -23.54 0.11
N LYS A 251 9.64 -24.76 -0.40
CA LYS A 251 9.39 -25.08 -1.82
C LYS A 251 7.91 -25.04 -2.14
N ASP A 252 7.08 -25.57 -1.24
CA ASP A 252 5.61 -25.59 -1.41
C ASP A 252 5.01 -24.17 -1.33
N LEU A 253 5.60 -23.28 -0.53
CA LEU A 253 5.24 -21.86 -0.42
C LEU A 253 5.89 -20.96 -1.50
N GLY A 254 6.59 -21.55 -2.46
CA GLY A 254 7.23 -20.82 -3.55
C GLY A 254 6.20 -20.10 -4.44
N PRO A 255 6.63 -19.06 -5.18
CA PRO A 255 5.75 -18.38 -6.11
C PRO A 255 5.26 -19.35 -7.20
N SER A 256 3.95 -19.40 -7.42
CA SER A 256 3.33 -20.25 -8.45
C SER A 256 3.61 -19.77 -9.88
N ALA A 257 4.00 -18.51 -10.04
CA ALA A 257 4.36 -17.91 -11.32
C ALA A 257 5.52 -16.90 -11.17
N PRO A 258 6.31 -16.64 -12.22
CA PRO A 258 7.34 -15.61 -12.20
C PRO A 258 6.76 -14.24 -11.85
N PHE A 259 7.48 -13.47 -11.03
CA PHE A 259 7.06 -12.11 -10.67
C PHE A 259 6.94 -11.24 -11.92
N GLN A 260 5.75 -10.75 -12.20
CA GLN A 260 5.51 -9.74 -13.24
C GLN A 260 5.44 -8.36 -12.59
N PRO A 261 6.35 -7.43 -12.96
CA PRO A 261 6.28 -6.07 -12.45
C PRO A 261 4.99 -5.41 -12.93
N TYR A 262 4.24 -4.81 -11.99
CA TYR A 262 3.03 -4.06 -12.31
C TYR A 262 3.32 -3.01 -13.40
N GLN A 263 2.63 -3.14 -14.53
CA GLN A 263 2.62 -2.16 -15.59
C GLN A 263 1.31 -1.39 -15.51
N ALA A 264 1.40 -0.13 -15.06
CA ALA A 264 0.24 0.74 -15.02
C ALA A 264 -0.27 0.96 -16.46
N ASN A 265 -1.49 0.49 -16.74
CA ASN A 265 -2.12 0.72 -18.03
C ASN A 265 -2.50 2.20 -18.16
N PRO A 266 -2.22 2.84 -19.31
CA PRO A 266 -2.61 4.23 -19.54
C PRO A 266 -4.14 4.33 -19.66
N GLN A 267 -4.84 4.55 -18.55
CA GLN A 267 -6.28 4.76 -18.56
C GLN A 267 -6.60 6.11 -19.21
N ARG A 268 -7.47 6.13 -20.23
CA ARG A 268 -7.96 7.37 -20.84
C ARG A 268 -8.97 8.05 -19.90
N PRO A 269 -9.09 9.39 -19.90
CA PRO A 269 -10.14 10.06 -19.13
C PRO A 269 -11.52 9.71 -19.73
N VAL A 270 -12.23 8.79 -19.08
CA VAL A 270 -13.57 8.33 -19.50
C VAL A 270 -14.64 9.05 -18.69
N THR A 271 -15.76 9.39 -19.32
CA THR A 271 -16.94 9.89 -18.59
C THR A 271 -17.65 8.70 -17.98
N VAL A 272 -17.73 8.64 -16.66
CA VAL A 272 -18.31 7.50 -15.93
C VAL A 272 -19.68 7.88 -15.36
N ILE A 273 -20.66 6.98 -15.52
CA ILE A 273 -21.92 7.01 -14.78
C ILE A 273 -21.86 5.91 -13.73
N THR A 274 -21.89 6.30 -12.45
CA THR A 274 -21.90 5.34 -11.36
C THR A 274 -23.34 4.93 -11.01
N GLU A 275 -23.65 3.64 -11.12
CA GLU A 275 -24.87 3.05 -10.58
C GLU A 275 -24.59 2.47 -9.19
N ASP A 276 -25.34 2.90 -8.18
CA ASP A 276 -25.14 2.44 -6.81
C ASP A 276 -25.76 1.06 -6.58
N GLY A 277 -25.06 0.23 -5.81
CA GLY A 277 -25.47 -1.12 -5.46
C GLY A 277 -26.33 -1.19 -4.20
N ILE A 278 -26.54 -2.41 -3.71
CA ILE A 278 -27.32 -2.67 -2.51
C ILE A 278 -26.34 -2.94 -1.36
N PRO A 279 -26.25 -2.05 -0.36
CA PRO A 279 -25.38 -2.28 0.80
C PRO A 279 -25.87 -3.49 1.61
N PRO A 280 -24.97 -4.21 2.30
CA PRO A 280 -25.39 -5.27 3.22
C PRO A 280 -26.21 -4.69 4.36
N ASP A 281 -27.17 -5.48 4.85
CA ASP A 281 -27.91 -5.13 6.07
C ASP A 281 -26.91 -4.88 7.19
N SER A 282 -26.98 -3.67 7.77
CA SER A 282 -26.18 -3.33 8.94
C SER A 282 -26.72 -4.14 10.12
N SER A 283 -26.02 -5.21 10.51
CA SER A 283 -26.31 -5.91 11.77
C SER A 283 -26.14 -5.00 12.99
N LEU A 284 -25.44 -3.88 12.82
CA LEU A 284 -25.24 -2.85 13.83
C LEU A 284 -26.20 -1.69 13.55
N LYS A 285 -27.40 -1.74 14.13
CA LYS A 285 -28.18 -0.54 14.49
C LYS A 285 -27.45 0.23 15.60
N ASN A 286 -26.17 0.53 15.42
CA ASN A 286 -25.43 1.40 16.33
C ASN A 286 -25.73 2.83 15.90
N GLU A 287 -26.98 3.24 16.10
CA GLU A 287 -27.46 4.62 16.04
C GLU A 287 -26.97 5.39 17.27
N LEU A 288 -25.70 5.21 17.66
CA LEU A 288 -25.09 6.06 18.67
C LEU A 288 -24.99 7.46 18.04
N GLU A 289 -25.63 8.43 18.69
CA GLU A 289 -25.56 9.82 18.28
C GLU A 289 -24.08 10.26 18.23
N ARG A 290 -23.70 10.83 17.08
CA ARG A 290 -22.35 11.35 16.90
C ARG A 290 -22.32 12.77 17.45
N GLU A 291 -22.05 12.93 18.74
CA GLU A 291 -21.92 14.25 19.38
C GLU A 291 -20.91 15.15 18.65
N ILE A 292 -19.83 14.56 18.13
CA ILE A 292 -18.82 15.28 17.36
C ILE A 292 -18.85 14.80 15.90
N PRO A 293 -19.19 15.69 14.94
CA PRO A 293 -19.24 15.32 13.54
C PRO A 293 -17.84 14.94 13.03
N LEU A 294 -17.78 13.92 12.18
CA LEU A 294 -16.53 13.49 11.56
C LEU A 294 -16.26 14.36 10.33
N GLY A 295 -15.13 15.07 10.34
CA GLY A 295 -14.67 15.85 9.20
C GLY A 295 -14.29 14.97 8.01
N THR A 296 -14.35 15.53 6.80
CA THR A 296 -14.00 14.80 5.56
C THR A 296 -12.49 14.62 5.38
N TYR A 297 -11.68 15.47 6.05
CA TYR A 297 -10.22 15.55 5.97
C TYR A 297 -9.68 15.31 4.55
N PRO A 298 -10.05 16.13 3.55
CA PRO A 298 -9.50 15.99 2.21
C PRO A 298 -8.03 16.42 2.21
N TYR A 299 -7.15 15.62 1.60
CA TYR A 299 -5.77 16.05 1.39
C TYR A 299 -5.72 17.25 0.42
N PRO A 300 -4.77 18.19 0.58
CA PRO A 300 -4.62 19.32 -0.33
C PRO A 300 -4.30 18.85 -1.75
N LYS A 301 -5.02 19.33 -2.77
CA LYS A 301 -4.79 18.94 -4.18
C LYS A 301 -3.34 19.11 -4.62
N ARG A 302 -2.70 20.21 -4.17
CA ARG A 302 -1.29 20.52 -4.43
C ARG A 302 -0.33 19.45 -3.91
N LEU A 303 -0.69 18.72 -2.86
CA LEU A 303 0.16 17.67 -2.27
C LEU A 303 0.43 16.56 -3.31
N LYS A 304 -0.62 16.14 -4.02
CA LYS A 304 -0.55 15.13 -5.08
C LYS A 304 0.31 15.64 -6.26
N ASP A 305 0.10 16.88 -6.68
CA ASP A 305 0.90 17.51 -7.75
C ASP A 305 2.39 17.61 -7.38
N MET A 306 2.71 17.91 -6.11
CA MET A 306 4.08 18.02 -5.60
C MET A 306 4.82 16.68 -5.52
N ILE A 307 4.12 15.58 -5.24
CA ILE A 307 4.72 14.23 -5.24
C ILE A 307 5.08 13.82 -6.68
N LEU A 308 4.27 14.22 -7.67
CA LEU A 308 4.46 13.92 -9.10
C LEU A 308 5.66 14.67 -9.70
N LEU A 309 5.84 15.93 -9.31
CA LEU A 309 6.96 16.75 -9.74
C LEU A 309 8.20 16.40 -8.90
N ARG A 310 9.01 15.49 -9.41
CA ARG A 310 10.31 15.11 -8.83
C ARG A 310 11.11 16.36 -8.38
N PRO A 311 11.94 16.30 -7.31
CA PRO A 311 12.58 17.45 -6.64
C PRO A 311 13.43 18.41 -7.48
N ASN A 312 13.59 18.19 -8.78
CA ASN A 312 14.49 18.94 -9.65
C ASN A 312 13.82 20.16 -10.30
N ALA A 313 12.50 20.32 -10.17
CA ALA A 313 11.80 21.51 -10.64
C ALA A 313 11.48 22.41 -9.43
N SER A 314 12.14 23.57 -9.41
CA SER A 314 11.90 24.76 -8.58
C SER A 314 10.42 25.00 -8.23
N THR A 315 9.94 24.30 -7.21
CA THR A 315 8.63 24.52 -6.59
C THR A 315 8.87 24.94 -5.15
N GLY A 316 8.73 26.25 -4.95
CA GLY A 316 9.19 27.00 -3.79
C GLY A 316 8.60 26.61 -2.44
N SER A 317 9.22 27.15 -1.37
CA SER A 317 8.83 27.26 0.05
C SER A 317 8.03 26.09 0.70
N VAL A 318 6.87 25.72 0.16
CA VAL A 318 5.98 24.66 0.65
C VAL A 318 6.61 23.26 0.61
N SER A 319 7.38 22.92 -0.45
CA SER A 319 8.09 21.64 -0.53
C SER A 319 9.17 21.51 0.53
N ALA A 320 9.86 22.61 0.82
CA ALA A 320 10.86 22.68 1.89
C ALA A 320 10.22 22.58 3.28
N ALA A 321 9.10 23.26 3.52
CA ALA A 321 8.35 23.17 4.77
C ALA A 321 7.85 21.75 5.05
N MET A 322 7.37 21.04 4.03
CA MET A 322 6.94 19.65 4.15
C MET A 322 8.10 18.72 4.51
N ARG A 323 9.23 18.84 3.82
CA ARG A 323 10.45 18.05 4.15
C ARG A 323 10.94 18.34 5.55
N SER A 324 11.00 19.62 5.92
CA SER A 324 11.39 20.05 7.27
C SER A 324 10.48 19.44 8.34
N LEU A 325 9.17 19.38 8.14
CA LEU A 325 8.24 18.74 9.07
C LEU A 325 8.44 17.22 9.16
N LEU A 326 8.73 16.56 8.04
CA LEU A 326 9.00 15.11 8.01
C LEU A 326 10.34 14.76 8.67
N GLU A 327 11.37 15.57 8.48
CA GLU A 327 12.70 15.40 9.06
C GLU A 327 12.77 15.78 10.55
N ALA A 328 11.95 16.73 11.01
CA ALA A 328 11.95 17.18 12.39
C ALA A 328 11.59 16.04 13.38
N PRO A 329 12.22 15.95 14.56
CA PRO A 329 11.85 14.97 15.58
C PRO A 329 10.40 15.19 16.05
N LEU A 330 9.70 14.12 16.42
CA LEU A 330 8.32 14.20 16.89
C LEU A 330 8.25 14.87 18.27
N GLN A 331 7.44 15.92 18.39
CA GLN A 331 7.25 16.72 19.59
C GLN A 331 5.77 17.09 19.76
N ALA A 332 5.33 17.42 20.97
CA ALA A 332 3.94 17.81 21.22
C ALA A 332 3.46 18.96 20.31
N GLY A 333 4.32 19.95 20.04
CA GLY A 333 3.98 21.11 19.20
C GLY A 333 3.84 20.80 17.70
N ASN A 334 4.42 19.69 17.21
CA ASN A 334 4.36 19.29 15.79
C ASN A 334 3.57 18.00 15.53
N TYR A 335 3.07 17.34 16.60
CA TYR A 335 2.40 16.04 16.53
C TYR A 335 1.22 16.05 15.56
N GLN A 336 0.31 17.01 15.72
CA GLN A 336 -0.89 17.10 14.89
C GLN A 336 -0.52 17.28 13.42
N GLN A 337 0.30 18.29 13.09
CA GLN A 337 0.64 18.62 11.70
C GLN A 337 1.42 17.48 11.04
N LYS A 338 2.36 16.87 11.76
CA LYS A 338 3.19 15.78 11.24
C LYS A 338 2.38 14.52 10.97
N PHE A 339 1.53 14.08 11.91
CA PHE A 339 0.69 12.90 11.69
C PHE A 339 -0.39 13.13 10.64
N GLN A 340 -1.00 14.31 10.59
CA GLN A 340 -1.96 14.62 9.52
C GLN A 340 -1.30 14.59 8.14
N LEU A 341 -0.07 15.12 8.01
CA LEU A 341 0.69 15.01 6.76
C LEU A 341 0.99 13.54 6.42
N LEU A 342 1.51 12.75 7.36
CA LEU A 342 1.81 11.33 7.14
C LEU A 342 0.56 10.54 6.72
N LEU A 343 -0.59 10.78 7.35
CA LEU A 343 -1.86 10.16 6.98
C LEU A 343 -2.31 10.53 5.56
N HIS A 344 -2.13 11.79 5.14
CA HIS A 344 -2.41 12.19 3.77
C HIS A 344 -1.47 11.56 2.75
N LEU A 345 -0.18 11.40 3.10
CA LEU A 345 0.78 10.70 2.25
C LEU A 345 0.45 9.21 2.14
N GLU A 346 0.08 8.58 3.25
CA GLU A 346 -0.37 7.19 3.29
C GLU A 346 -1.64 7.01 2.45
N GLU A 347 -2.63 7.90 2.58
CA GLU A 347 -3.85 7.86 1.76
C GLU A 347 -3.53 7.89 0.25
N ILE A 348 -2.61 8.77 -0.16
CA ILE A 348 -2.17 8.87 -1.56
C ILE A 348 -1.48 7.58 -2.02
N GLN A 349 -0.69 6.96 -1.15
CA GLN A 349 -0.01 5.69 -1.44
C GLN A 349 -1.01 4.52 -1.48
N MET A 350 -2.00 4.48 -0.59
CA MET A 350 -3.08 3.49 -0.59
C MET A 350 -3.91 3.55 -1.89
N GLU A 351 -4.18 4.75 -2.43
CA GLU A 351 -4.84 4.93 -3.74
C GLU A 351 -4.10 4.26 -4.89
N VAL A 352 -2.78 4.14 -4.78
CA VAL A 352 -1.92 3.51 -5.77
C VAL A 352 -1.87 2.01 -5.53
N ASP A 353 -1.61 1.61 -4.30
CA ASP A 353 -1.36 0.21 -3.96
C ASP A 353 -2.61 -0.64 -4.17
N ILE A 354 -3.79 -0.08 -3.95
CA ILE A 354 -5.04 -0.80 -4.21
C ILE A 354 -5.26 -1.11 -5.69
N ARG A 355 -4.74 -0.28 -6.60
CA ARG A 355 -4.87 -0.49 -8.06
C ARG A 355 -4.11 -1.72 -8.55
N ARG A 356 -3.13 -2.20 -7.78
CA ARG A 356 -2.38 -3.42 -8.11
C ARG A 356 -3.26 -4.67 -8.08
N TYR A 357 -4.38 -4.59 -7.38
CA TYR A 357 -5.36 -5.67 -7.29
C TYR A 357 -6.50 -5.52 -8.30
N ASP A 358 -6.53 -4.44 -9.11
CA ASP A 358 -7.54 -4.27 -10.15
C ASP A 358 -7.47 -5.47 -11.13
N MET A 359 -8.63 -6.03 -11.45
CA MET A 359 -8.75 -7.23 -12.27
C MET A 359 -9.46 -6.90 -13.59
N GLN A 360 -9.10 -7.61 -14.65
CA GLN A 360 -9.69 -7.43 -15.99
C GLN A 360 -10.25 -8.75 -16.49
N ASP A 361 -11.33 -8.68 -17.29
CA ASP A 361 -11.97 -9.84 -17.90
C ASP A 361 -12.38 -10.96 -16.93
N VAL A 362 -12.70 -10.61 -15.69
CA VAL A 362 -13.04 -11.59 -14.64
C VAL A 362 -14.51 -11.99 -14.71
N PRO A 363 -14.81 -13.30 -14.75
CA PRO A 363 -16.19 -13.76 -14.69
C PRO A 363 -16.74 -13.60 -13.28
N MET A 364 -18.04 -13.33 -13.18
CA MET A 364 -18.79 -13.46 -11.92
C MET A 364 -19.84 -14.56 -12.07
N VAL A 365 -20.31 -15.09 -10.93
CA VAL A 365 -21.38 -16.10 -10.86
C VAL A 365 -22.48 -15.60 -9.95
N GLN A 366 -23.74 -15.78 -10.32
CA GLN A 366 -24.87 -15.37 -9.47
C GLN A 366 -25.13 -16.40 -8.36
N ASP A 367 -25.25 -15.93 -7.11
CA ASP A 367 -25.62 -16.74 -5.94
C ASP A 367 -26.66 -15.97 -5.10
N ARG A 368 -27.88 -16.50 -4.99
CA ARG A 368 -28.97 -15.97 -4.14
C ARG A 368 -29.20 -14.45 -4.24
N GLY A 369 -29.06 -13.88 -5.44
CA GLY A 369 -29.25 -12.43 -5.69
C GLY A 369 -28.00 -11.57 -5.47
N LEU A 370 -26.85 -12.17 -5.16
CA LEU A 370 -25.54 -11.54 -5.13
C LEU A 370 -24.68 -12.04 -6.29
N LEU A 371 -23.64 -11.29 -6.65
CA LEU A 371 -22.63 -11.73 -7.62
C LEU A 371 -21.35 -12.12 -6.88
N VAL A 372 -20.88 -13.34 -7.14
CA VAL A 372 -19.66 -13.89 -6.55
C VAL A 372 -18.50 -13.62 -7.50
N LEU A 373 -17.47 -12.96 -6.96
CA LEU A 373 -16.20 -12.70 -7.63
C LEU A 373 -15.10 -13.54 -6.98
N ASP A 374 -14.29 -14.20 -7.79
CA ASP A 374 -13.07 -14.87 -7.34
C ASP A 374 -11.93 -13.84 -7.23
N VAL A 375 -11.36 -13.68 -6.04
CA VAL A 375 -10.29 -12.74 -5.71
C VAL A 375 -9.18 -13.49 -4.96
N PRO A 376 -8.16 -13.97 -5.70
CA PRO A 376 -7.02 -14.65 -5.09
C PRO A 376 -6.32 -13.77 -4.03
N GLY A 377 -5.98 -14.36 -2.89
CA GLY A 377 -5.27 -13.66 -1.80
C GLY A 377 -6.12 -12.78 -0.87
N VAL A 378 -7.44 -12.67 -1.09
CA VAL A 378 -8.32 -11.91 -0.18
C VAL A 378 -8.35 -12.50 1.24
N ALA A 379 -8.24 -13.84 1.38
CA ALA A 379 -8.09 -14.52 2.67
C ALA A 379 -6.85 -14.04 3.47
N GLU A 380 -5.81 -13.59 2.77
CA GLU A 380 -4.57 -13.06 3.36
C GLU A 380 -4.62 -11.54 3.59
N ASN A 381 -5.79 -10.91 3.40
CA ASN A 381 -5.98 -9.46 3.36
C ASN A 381 -5.21 -8.75 2.23
N ARG A 382 -5.11 -9.40 1.05
CA ARG A 382 -4.42 -8.87 -0.14
C ARG A 382 -5.27 -9.10 -1.40
N PRO A 383 -6.23 -8.21 -1.73
CA PRO A 383 -6.52 -6.91 -1.11
C PRO A 383 -7.28 -7.02 0.22
N SER A 384 -7.13 -6.00 1.09
CA SER A 384 -7.93 -5.90 2.32
C SER A 384 -9.35 -5.48 1.97
N VAL A 385 -10.25 -6.45 1.94
CA VAL A 385 -11.66 -6.28 1.60
C VAL A 385 -12.49 -6.80 2.75
N LEU A 386 -13.34 -5.96 3.34
CA LEU A 386 -14.20 -6.31 4.47
C LEU A 386 -15.67 -6.14 4.10
N ARG A 387 -16.56 -6.80 4.86
CA ARG A 387 -17.99 -6.57 4.75
C ARG A 387 -18.33 -5.08 4.89
N GLY A 388 -19.13 -4.56 3.96
CA GLY A 388 -19.51 -3.15 3.84
C GLY A 388 -18.55 -2.29 3.04
N ASP A 389 -17.42 -2.83 2.55
CA ASP A 389 -16.63 -2.16 1.52
C ASP A 389 -17.39 -2.13 0.20
N HIS A 390 -16.88 -1.39 -0.77
CA HIS A 390 -17.42 -1.43 -2.12
C HIS A 390 -16.30 -1.53 -3.14
N LEU A 391 -16.60 -2.22 -4.22
CA LEU A 391 -15.76 -2.31 -5.41
C LEU A 391 -16.52 -1.67 -6.56
N PHE A 392 -15.79 -1.22 -7.56
CA PHE A 392 -16.41 -0.80 -8.81
C PHE A 392 -16.23 -1.91 -9.84
N ALA A 393 -17.28 -2.21 -10.60
CA ALA A 393 -17.23 -3.14 -11.71
C ALA A 393 -17.84 -2.49 -12.94
N HIS A 394 -17.27 -2.73 -14.12
CA HIS A 394 -17.91 -2.41 -15.38
C HIS A 394 -17.82 -3.60 -16.33
N LEU A 395 -18.74 -3.70 -17.28
CA LEU A 395 -18.78 -4.79 -18.24
C LEU A 395 -17.54 -4.69 -19.15
N SER A 396 -16.79 -5.79 -19.31
CA SER A 396 -15.59 -5.78 -20.14
C SER A 396 -15.91 -5.54 -21.62
N SER A 397 -17.14 -5.84 -22.06
CA SER A 397 -17.66 -5.51 -23.40
C SER A 397 -17.93 -4.02 -23.62
N GLU A 398 -18.11 -3.24 -22.54
CA GLU A 398 -18.47 -1.82 -22.59
C GLU A 398 -17.27 -0.89 -22.33
N ARG A 399 -16.02 -1.41 -22.33
CA ARG A 399 -14.81 -0.63 -22.02
C ARG A 399 -14.69 0.67 -22.82
N ASP A 400 -15.05 0.63 -24.09
CA ASP A 400 -14.94 1.79 -25.00
C ASP A 400 -16.21 2.65 -25.07
N HIS A 401 -17.24 2.33 -24.29
CA HIS A 401 -18.48 3.11 -24.28
C HIS A 401 -18.29 4.46 -23.57
N SER A 402 -18.90 5.51 -24.13
CA SER A 402 -18.94 6.84 -23.52
C SER A 402 -20.39 7.32 -23.44
N PRO A 403 -21.00 7.39 -22.24
CA PRO A 403 -20.40 7.20 -20.92
C PRO A 403 -20.23 5.71 -20.53
N LEU A 404 -19.13 5.40 -19.84
CA LEU A 404 -18.90 4.09 -19.24
C LEU A 404 -19.81 3.93 -18.01
N VAL A 405 -20.57 2.84 -17.95
CA VAL A 405 -21.40 2.53 -16.80
C VAL A 405 -20.57 1.76 -15.78
N GLN A 406 -20.37 2.34 -14.61
CA GLN A 406 -19.65 1.74 -13.51
C GLN A 406 -20.65 1.36 -12.41
N TYR A 407 -20.73 0.08 -12.10
CA TYR A 407 -21.59 -0.46 -11.07
C TYR A 407 -20.82 -0.52 -9.76
N LYS A 408 -21.38 0.04 -8.69
CA LYS A 408 -20.82 -0.05 -7.35
C LYS A 408 -21.36 -1.32 -6.69
N GLY A 409 -20.50 -2.28 -6.41
CA GLY A 409 -20.84 -3.53 -5.73
C GLY A 409 -20.41 -3.46 -4.28
N TYR A 410 -21.35 -3.54 -3.34
CA TYR A 410 -21.02 -3.60 -1.92
C TYR A 410 -20.66 -5.02 -1.50
N VAL A 411 -19.68 -5.18 -0.62
CA VAL A 411 -19.23 -6.46 -0.11
C VAL A 411 -20.18 -6.93 0.99
N HIS A 412 -20.85 -8.05 0.77
CA HIS A 412 -21.75 -8.68 1.74
C HIS A 412 -21.03 -9.72 2.60
N SER A 413 -20.20 -10.56 1.99
CA SER A 413 -19.35 -11.52 2.68
C SER A 413 -18.06 -11.78 1.90
N VAL A 414 -17.04 -12.26 2.63
CA VAL A 414 -15.76 -12.73 2.11
C VAL A 414 -15.59 -14.17 2.57
N GLU A 415 -15.47 -15.10 1.62
CA GLU A 415 -15.46 -16.55 1.82
C GLU A 415 -14.19 -17.13 1.17
N LEU A 416 -13.12 -17.32 1.96
CA LEU A 416 -11.79 -17.74 1.47
C LEU A 416 -11.30 -16.81 0.33
N GLU A 417 -11.34 -17.28 -0.92
CA GLU A 417 -10.93 -16.54 -2.12
C GLU A 417 -12.11 -15.91 -2.86
N LYS A 418 -13.33 -15.95 -2.31
CA LYS A 418 -14.54 -15.46 -2.97
C LYS A 418 -15.13 -14.27 -2.24
N VAL A 419 -15.58 -13.27 -2.99
CA VAL A 419 -16.25 -12.07 -2.47
C VAL A 419 -17.66 -12.00 -3.02
N LYS A 420 -18.66 -11.89 -2.14
CA LYS A 420 -20.07 -11.74 -2.53
C LYS A 420 -20.43 -10.26 -2.60
N LEU A 421 -20.89 -9.81 -3.75
CA LEU A 421 -21.14 -8.41 -4.08
C LEU A 421 -22.62 -8.14 -4.34
N GLY A 422 -23.15 -7.11 -3.69
CA GLY A 422 -24.50 -6.58 -3.88
C GLY A 422 -24.50 -5.42 -4.88
N PHE A 423 -24.92 -5.69 -6.12
CA PHE A 423 -25.05 -4.70 -7.19
C PHE A 423 -26.49 -4.19 -7.36
N SER A 424 -26.67 -3.19 -8.22
CA SER A 424 -27.99 -2.63 -8.55
C SER A 424 -28.89 -3.69 -9.21
N SER A 425 -30.19 -3.60 -8.99
CA SER A 425 -31.18 -4.52 -9.61
C SER A 425 -31.17 -4.44 -11.15
N LYS A 426 -30.73 -3.31 -11.72
CA LYS A 426 -30.57 -3.16 -13.17
C LYS A 426 -29.45 -4.03 -13.73
N LEU A 427 -28.31 -4.10 -13.03
CA LEU A 427 -27.21 -4.98 -13.44
C LEU A 427 -27.65 -6.44 -13.32
N GLN A 428 -28.30 -6.80 -12.21
CA GLN A 428 -28.77 -8.16 -11.98
C GLN A 428 -29.72 -8.66 -13.07
N LYS A 429 -30.60 -7.79 -13.59
CA LYS A 429 -31.50 -8.13 -14.71
C LYS A 429 -30.79 -8.37 -16.04
N LYS A 430 -29.64 -7.73 -16.25
CA LYS A 430 -28.81 -7.90 -17.46
C LYS A 430 -27.77 -9.02 -17.33
N PHE A 431 -27.59 -9.53 -16.12
CA PHE A 431 -26.51 -10.44 -15.80
C PHE A 431 -26.77 -11.84 -16.38
N VAL A 432 -25.72 -12.43 -16.92
CA VAL A 432 -25.68 -13.84 -17.34
C VAL A 432 -24.44 -14.46 -16.70
N ASN A 433 -24.51 -15.73 -16.29
CA ASN A 433 -23.37 -16.40 -15.67
C ASN A 433 -22.13 -16.37 -16.59
N ASN A 434 -20.96 -16.16 -15.98
CA ASN A 434 -19.67 -16.02 -16.66
C ASN A 434 -19.50 -14.78 -17.53
N LEU A 435 -20.39 -13.78 -17.37
CA LEU A 435 -20.18 -12.49 -17.98
C LEU A 435 -18.94 -11.82 -17.35
N LYS A 436 -18.10 -11.23 -18.21
CA LYS A 436 -16.80 -10.69 -17.84
C LYS A 436 -16.90 -9.23 -17.40
N PHE A 437 -16.22 -8.93 -16.30
CA PHE A 437 -16.14 -7.61 -15.71
C PHE A 437 -14.69 -7.18 -15.56
N ASP A 438 -14.49 -5.88 -15.63
CA ASP A 438 -13.28 -5.26 -15.12
C ASP A 438 -13.61 -4.69 -13.74
N VAL A 439 -12.84 -5.12 -12.74
CA VAL A 439 -13.05 -4.81 -11.34
C VAL A 439 -11.97 -3.86 -10.86
N THR A 440 -12.41 -2.77 -10.26
CA THR A 440 -11.61 -1.69 -9.74
C THR A 440 -11.77 -1.64 -8.23
N PHE A 441 -10.70 -1.93 -7.49
CA PHE A 441 -10.73 -2.00 -6.04
C PHE A 441 -10.73 -0.59 -5.42
N THR A 442 -11.37 -0.48 -4.26
CA THR A 442 -11.40 0.75 -3.46
C THR A 442 -11.27 0.44 -1.98
N PHE A 443 -10.86 1.43 -1.19
CA PHE A 443 -10.74 1.32 0.25
C PHE A 443 -11.65 2.33 0.93
N ARG A 444 -12.19 1.97 2.11
CA ARG A 444 -12.93 2.91 2.95
C ARG A 444 -11.98 3.93 3.58
N ARG A 445 -12.28 5.22 3.38
CA ARG A 445 -11.54 6.35 4.01
C ARG A 445 -11.86 6.54 5.51
N LEU A 446 -12.85 5.82 6.04
CA LEU A 446 -13.32 6.00 7.43
C LEU A 446 -12.20 5.84 8.47
N PRO A 447 -11.31 4.82 8.41
CA PRO A 447 -10.21 4.70 9.36
C PRO A 447 -9.29 5.91 9.34
N LEU A 448 -8.92 6.41 8.15
CA LEU A 448 -8.08 7.59 7.98
C LEU A 448 -8.74 8.85 8.55
N GLN A 449 -10.04 9.05 8.29
CA GLN A 449 -10.79 10.18 8.85
C GLN A 449 -10.80 10.15 10.38
N VAL A 450 -10.99 8.96 10.98
CA VAL A 450 -10.96 8.79 12.44
C VAL A 450 -9.56 9.05 12.99
N GLN A 451 -8.51 8.61 12.30
CA GLN A 451 -7.11 8.88 12.68
C GLN A 451 -6.78 10.38 12.60
N HIS A 452 -7.20 11.09 11.55
CA HIS A 452 -7.05 12.54 11.44
C HIS A 452 -7.74 13.28 12.59
N ARG A 453 -8.95 12.86 12.93
CA ARG A 453 -9.70 13.39 14.07
C ARG A 453 -8.98 13.11 15.39
N ALA A 454 -8.50 11.88 15.60
CA ALA A 454 -7.77 11.50 16.80
C ALA A 454 -6.49 12.33 16.98
N ALA A 455 -5.72 12.56 15.90
CA ALA A 455 -4.53 13.41 15.94
C ALA A 455 -4.84 14.86 16.34
N ALA A 456 -5.96 15.41 15.87
CA ALA A 456 -6.41 16.75 16.25
C ALA A 456 -6.90 16.81 17.70
N LEU A 457 -7.76 15.87 18.10
CA LEU A 457 -8.34 15.82 19.44
C LEU A 457 -7.28 15.57 20.52
N ALA A 458 -6.25 14.78 20.21
CA ALA A 458 -5.16 14.49 21.14
C ALA A 458 -4.51 15.77 21.68
N MET A 459 -4.24 16.74 20.80
CA MET A 459 -3.63 18.01 21.19
C MET A 459 -4.66 18.95 21.85
N GLN A 460 -5.88 19.00 21.33
CA GLN A 460 -6.95 19.85 21.87
C GLN A 460 -7.39 19.45 23.30
N ARG A 461 -7.32 18.17 23.64
CA ARG A 461 -7.73 17.63 24.94
C ARG A 461 -6.57 17.47 25.94
N GLY A 462 -5.38 17.99 25.61
CA GLY A 462 -4.25 17.98 26.53
C GLY A 462 -3.65 16.59 26.78
N LEU A 463 -3.75 15.66 25.82
CA LEU A 463 -3.14 14.32 25.93
C LEU A 463 -1.62 14.31 25.68
N SER A 464 -0.97 15.48 25.68
CA SER A 464 0.47 15.62 25.45
C SER A 464 1.29 14.89 26.52
N SER A 465 0.87 14.91 27.79
CA SER A 465 1.55 14.23 28.89
C SER A 465 1.50 12.70 28.81
N LEU A 466 0.50 12.16 28.11
CA LEU A 466 0.35 10.71 27.88
C LEU A 466 1.11 10.27 26.61
N LEU A 467 1.11 11.10 25.57
CA LEU A 467 1.81 10.82 24.31
C LEU A 467 3.31 11.06 24.40
N PHE A 468 3.73 12.02 25.22
CA PHE A 468 5.12 12.40 25.44
C PHE A 468 5.43 12.41 26.95
N PRO A 469 5.39 11.24 27.62
CA PRO A 469 5.66 11.18 29.05
C PRO A 469 7.15 11.44 29.33
N THR A 470 7.43 12.36 30.25
CA THR A 470 8.81 12.69 30.65
C THR A 470 9.29 11.84 31.84
N ALA A 471 8.37 11.36 32.69
CA ALA A 471 8.69 10.53 33.85
C ALA A 471 7.46 9.73 34.33
N SER A 472 7.70 8.59 34.99
CA SER A 472 6.70 7.83 35.76
C SER A 472 6.64 8.34 37.20
N CYS A 473 5.45 8.46 37.78
CA CYS A 473 5.31 8.92 39.17
C CYS A 473 5.77 7.90 40.21
N HIS A 474 5.85 6.60 39.85
CA HIS A 474 6.13 5.47 40.74
C HIS A 474 5.27 5.44 42.01
N LYS A 475 4.12 6.11 41.98
CA LYS A 475 3.20 6.24 43.10
C LYS A 475 1.88 5.59 42.74
N SER A 476 1.48 4.65 43.59
CA SER A 476 0.17 4.02 43.51
C SER A 476 -0.94 5.05 43.66
N LEU A 477 -2.04 4.84 42.93
CA LEU A 477 -3.33 5.50 43.17
C LEU A 477 -3.93 5.15 44.52
N PHE A 478 -3.61 3.96 45.01
CA PHE A 478 -4.13 3.44 46.26
C PHE A 478 -3.24 3.83 47.42
N THR A 479 -3.86 4.24 48.52
CA THR A 479 -3.20 4.57 49.79
C THR A 479 -2.79 3.33 50.60
N GLY A 480 -3.11 2.11 50.14
CA GLY A 480 -2.79 0.84 50.80
C GLY A 480 -2.32 -0.28 49.85
N THR A 481 -2.14 -1.49 50.38
CA THR A 481 -1.77 -2.67 49.59
C THR A 481 -2.93 -3.14 48.71
N PHE A 482 -2.70 -3.20 47.40
CA PHE A 482 -3.69 -3.73 46.46
C PHE A 482 -3.78 -5.26 46.61
N GLN A 483 -4.94 -5.76 47.03
CA GLN A 483 -5.24 -7.19 47.13
C GLN A 483 -6.28 -7.58 46.07
N PRO A 484 -5.86 -7.95 44.85
CA PRO A 484 -6.79 -8.32 43.79
C PRO A 484 -7.49 -9.64 44.10
N ARG A 485 -8.79 -9.70 43.82
CA ARG A 485 -9.52 -10.96 43.70
C ARG A 485 -9.41 -11.44 42.27
N TRP A 486 -8.48 -12.36 42.01
CA TRP A 486 -8.24 -12.90 40.67
C TRP A 486 -9.46 -13.64 40.13
N PHE A 487 -9.92 -13.28 38.93
CA PHE A 487 -10.98 -14.01 38.24
C PHE A 487 -10.45 -15.24 37.52
N ASP A 488 -9.23 -15.17 36.98
CA ASP A 488 -8.53 -16.31 36.39
C ASP A 488 -7.48 -16.89 37.35
N ARG A 489 -7.73 -18.12 37.85
CA ARG A 489 -6.82 -18.84 38.74
C ARG A 489 -5.51 -19.26 38.06
N LYS A 490 -5.49 -19.43 36.74
CA LYS A 490 -4.26 -19.77 36.00
C LYS A 490 -3.32 -18.57 35.90
N LEU A 491 -3.90 -17.37 35.80
CA LEU A 491 -3.15 -16.12 35.81
C LEU A 491 -2.55 -15.86 37.19
N GLN A 492 -3.29 -16.16 38.27
CA GLN A 492 -2.80 -16.06 39.64
C GLN A 492 -1.50 -16.84 39.88
N ALA A 493 -1.34 -17.99 39.22
CA ALA A 493 -0.14 -18.82 39.33
C ALA A 493 1.08 -18.22 38.59
N ASN A 494 0.90 -17.18 37.78
CA ASN A 494 1.95 -16.52 37.01
C ASN A 494 2.28 -15.15 37.61
N GLU A 495 3.42 -15.08 38.31
CA GLU A 495 3.87 -13.88 39.00
C GLU A 495 4.04 -12.66 38.07
N GLU A 496 4.53 -12.86 36.85
CA GLU A 496 4.76 -11.78 35.88
C GLU A 496 3.44 -11.15 35.41
N GLN A 497 2.44 -11.97 35.13
CA GLN A 497 1.11 -11.48 34.75
C GLN A 497 0.41 -10.81 35.93
N CYS A 498 0.56 -11.37 37.14
CA CYS A 498 0.04 -10.77 38.37
C CYS A 498 0.63 -9.38 38.63
N ARG A 499 1.94 -9.25 38.48
CA ARG A 499 2.66 -7.98 38.64
C ARG A 499 2.22 -6.96 37.58
N ALA A 500 2.06 -7.39 36.33
CA ALA A 500 1.56 -6.53 35.26
C ALA A 500 0.17 -5.97 35.57
N VAL A 501 -0.79 -6.83 35.95
CA VAL A 501 -2.14 -6.40 36.33
C VAL A 501 -2.10 -5.46 37.53
N THR A 502 -1.33 -5.80 38.57
CA THR A 502 -1.20 -4.98 39.78
C THR A 502 -0.70 -3.58 39.43
N HIS A 503 0.37 -3.47 38.64
CA HIS A 503 0.91 -2.18 38.24
C HIS A 503 -0.09 -1.37 37.41
N ILE A 504 -0.79 -1.99 36.45
CA ILE A 504 -1.79 -1.32 35.62
C ILE A 504 -2.91 -0.73 36.48
N VAL A 505 -3.52 -1.53 37.36
CA VAL A 505 -4.65 -1.13 38.19
C VAL A 505 -4.23 -0.06 39.20
N THR A 506 -3.06 -0.23 39.83
CA THR A 506 -2.51 0.76 40.78
C THR A 506 -2.02 2.03 40.12
N GLY A 507 -1.87 2.07 38.79
CA GLY A 507 -1.52 3.28 38.06
C GLY A 507 -0.14 3.85 38.41
N MET A 508 0.82 3.00 38.79
CA MET A 508 2.17 3.40 39.23
C MET A 508 2.98 4.15 38.17
N SER A 509 2.71 3.93 36.88
CA SER A 509 3.48 4.51 35.77
C SER A 509 2.90 5.83 35.27
N ARG A 510 1.75 6.27 35.78
CA ARG A 510 1.12 7.52 35.33
C ARG A 510 2.08 8.71 35.45
N PRO A 511 2.02 9.69 34.53
CA PRO A 511 1.13 9.77 33.36
C PRO A 511 1.55 8.88 32.19
N ALA A 512 2.68 8.17 32.27
CA ALA A 512 3.14 7.28 31.21
C ALA A 512 2.20 6.06 31.05
N PRO A 513 1.91 5.64 29.80
CA PRO A 513 1.10 4.47 29.53
C PRO A 513 1.87 3.17 29.86
N TYR A 514 1.12 2.12 30.18
CA TYR A 514 1.67 0.77 30.33
C TYR A 514 1.80 0.08 28.98
N LEU A 515 2.98 -0.49 28.73
CA LEU A 515 3.25 -1.33 27.56
C LEU A 515 3.44 -2.78 28.01
N ILE A 516 2.45 -3.63 27.73
CA ILE A 516 2.57 -5.07 28.00
C ILE A 516 3.24 -5.72 26.80
N PHE A 517 4.43 -6.27 27.04
CA PHE A 517 5.16 -7.04 26.04
C PHE A 517 5.13 -8.54 26.38
N GLY A 518 4.96 -9.37 25.36
CA GLY A 518 4.97 -10.82 25.52
C GLY A 518 5.00 -11.56 24.17
N PRO A 519 5.86 -12.58 23.99
CA PRO A 519 5.85 -13.45 22.82
C PRO A 519 4.48 -14.07 22.49
N PRO A 520 4.26 -14.62 21.29
CA PRO A 520 3.05 -15.37 20.97
C PRO A 520 2.76 -16.46 22.02
N GLY A 521 1.50 -16.63 22.42
CA GLY A 521 1.10 -17.64 23.43
C GLY A 521 1.27 -17.24 24.90
N THR A 522 1.92 -16.11 25.22
CA THR A 522 2.17 -15.67 26.62
C THR A 522 0.97 -15.04 27.36
N GLY A 523 -0.24 -15.15 26.81
CA GLY A 523 -1.45 -14.74 27.52
C GLY A 523 -1.71 -13.23 27.64
N LYS A 524 -1.06 -12.36 26.83
CA LYS A 524 -1.28 -10.90 26.83
C LYS A 524 -2.75 -10.47 26.90
N THR A 525 -3.60 -11.12 26.09
CA THR A 525 -5.04 -10.83 26.06
C THR A 525 -5.71 -11.16 27.38
N VAL A 526 -5.38 -12.31 27.99
CA VAL A 526 -5.92 -12.71 29.29
C VAL A 526 -5.48 -11.72 30.37
N THR A 527 -4.22 -11.27 30.33
CA THR A 527 -3.69 -10.24 31.24
C THR A 527 -4.41 -8.90 31.15
N ILE A 528 -4.68 -8.41 29.92
CA ILE A 528 -5.44 -7.16 29.73
C ILE A 528 -6.89 -7.32 30.19
N VAL A 529 -7.54 -8.44 29.85
CA VAL A 529 -8.93 -8.71 30.28
C VAL A 529 -9.04 -8.77 31.79
N GLU A 530 -8.08 -9.40 32.47
CA GLU A 530 -8.03 -9.41 33.93
C GLU A 530 -7.86 -7.99 34.48
N ALA A 531 -6.93 -7.19 33.95
CA ALA A 531 -6.78 -5.80 34.38
C ALA A 531 -8.06 -4.96 34.18
N ILE A 532 -8.79 -5.15 33.08
CA ILE A 532 -10.08 -4.49 32.84
C ILE A 532 -11.12 -4.90 33.88
N LYS A 533 -11.17 -6.18 34.29
CA LYS A 533 -12.11 -6.65 35.32
C LYS A 533 -11.81 -6.12 36.71
N GLN A 534 -10.57 -5.71 36.97
CA GLN A 534 -10.14 -5.16 38.26
C GLN A 534 -10.40 -3.65 38.38
N VAL A 535 -10.70 -2.95 37.27
CA VAL A 535 -11.09 -1.52 37.22
C VAL A 535 -12.60 -1.42 37.15
#